data_AF-D1ABD8-F1
#
_entry.id   AF-D1ABD8-F1
#
_cell.length_a   1.000
_cell.length_b   1.000
_cell.length_c   1.000
_cell.angle_alpha   90.00
_cell.angle_beta   90.00
_cell.angle_gamma   90.00
#
_symmetry.space_group_name_H-M   'P 1'
#
loop_
_entity.id
_entity.type
_entity.pdbx_description
1 polymer ?
#
loop_
_entity_poly.entity_id
_entity_poly.type
_entity_poly.pdbx_seq_one_letter_code
_entity_poly.pdbx_strand_id
1 'polypeptide(L)'
;MNPRSRSSGDPQPPPNEIAGIFDDMLRHARELLAVRSPLDAELIVSEILGTWWGHRTPQGDADRIVGEALIGHAARARVPAALALLTGMAYLGTARQAVKAERAALDLMEHGVARPAWSDRVGMVTPEECFTSRDVYGDQDSVVCVYSYAGEDRHALVVQVDHNRSSMVRDAWVSSRVGKLLEQCRHEHRTNPLMRFVELDPRDARALLEHALDRTDAAEHPPVAESFARYHAFLRARVRALPPGGRRPTAPVYGKDRRATLAARFLASDEAEELSDRSAAGRCVDRIIEYGCEHDQGRPLRVSPVKCEMFLLDWLPRKVLLSPDEQEAMPHVLAAWVRWAGRRSGLPDEGIRATLDAVWDATGAFTEAYRDPSAFGLDRDLVRRLLPDGELDALPRRAFALPFLNGEHHIPGHGRVDLGTLNPADPGDRWIMLRFEHPDDADEHLMAHERLAVRLWHGDPPQLWETAQALLDRGFERHEILHRLIEVLERHGDDPQALRAQLDTLRHSPPPM
;
A
#
# COMPACT_ATOMS: atom_id res chain seq x y z
N MET A 1 -13.89 52.88 -29.47
CA MET A 1 -14.04 53.52 -28.15
C MET A 1 -14.18 52.42 -27.10
N ASN A 2 -13.28 52.41 -26.11
CA ASN A 2 -13.06 51.35 -25.12
C ASN A 2 -14.29 50.98 -24.27
N PRO A 3 -14.49 49.69 -23.93
CA PRO A 3 -15.24 49.31 -22.74
C PRO A 3 -14.32 49.36 -21.51
N ARG A 4 -14.88 49.88 -20.42
CA ARG A 4 -14.24 50.12 -19.12
C ARG A 4 -13.84 48.81 -18.44
N SER A 5 -12.66 48.84 -17.81
CA SER A 5 -12.07 47.81 -16.95
C SER A 5 -13.00 47.41 -15.80
N ARG A 6 -13.24 46.10 -15.65
CA ARG A 6 -13.76 45.52 -14.40
C ARG A 6 -12.62 45.42 -13.39
N SER A 7 -12.86 45.96 -12.21
CA SER A 7 -11.97 45.93 -11.06
C SER A 7 -11.74 44.47 -10.63
N SER A 8 -10.47 44.15 -10.35
CA SER A 8 -10.05 42.94 -9.64
C SER A 8 -10.61 43.00 -8.23
N GLY A 9 -11.49 42.07 -7.87
CA GLY A 9 -11.99 41.92 -6.51
C GLY A 9 -10.88 41.45 -5.59
N ASP A 10 -10.71 42.14 -4.46
CA ASP A 10 -9.87 41.68 -3.36
C ASP A 10 -10.33 40.31 -2.84
N PRO A 11 -9.42 39.47 -2.32
CA PRO A 11 -9.78 38.19 -1.73
C PRO A 11 -10.69 38.44 -0.51
N GLN A 12 -11.90 37.86 -0.54
CA GLN A 12 -12.84 37.92 0.57
C GLN A 12 -12.21 37.29 1.83
N PRO A 13 -12.32 37.92 3.02
CA PRO A 13 -11.74 37.38 4.24
C PRO A 13 -12.34 36.01 4.58
N PRO A 14 -11.56 35.10 5.17
CA PRO A 14 -12.05 33.77 5.53
C PRO A 14 -13.21 33.87 6.52
N PRO A 15 -14.17 32.92 6.51
CA PRO A 15 -15.26 32.82 7.49
C PRO A 15 -14.76 32.97 8.94
N ASN A 16 -15.56 33.59 9.82
CA ASN A 16 -15.19 33.93 11.20
C ASN A 16 -14.61 32.76 12.03
N GLU A 17 -15.05 31.53 11.79
CA GLU A 17 -14.53 30.33 12.46
C GLU A 17 -13.08 30.03 12.09
N ILE A 18 -12.70 30.23 10.82
CA ILE A 18 -11.33 30.04 10.33
C ILE A 18 -10.41 31.17 10.82
N ALA A 19 -10.94 32.39 10.94
CA ALA A 19 -10.19 33.51 11.52
C ALA A 19 -9.81 33.26 12.99
N GLY A 20 -10.71 32.67 13.79
CA GLY A 20 -10.44 32.29 15.17
C GLY A 20 -9.30 31.25 15.30
N ILE A 21 -9.27 30.26 14.40
CA ILE A 21 -8.18 29.26 14.35
C ILE A 21 -6.84 29.94 14.06
N PHE A 22 -6.79 30.91 13.12
CA PHE A 22 -5.55 31.62 12.81
C PHE A 22 -5.08 32.52 13.96
N ASP A 23 -5.99 33.10 14.74
CA ASP A 23 -5.65 33.85 15.95
C ASP A 23 -5.08 32.94 17.04
N ASP A 24 -5.59 31.72 17.19
CA ASP A 24 -5.04 30.72 18.10
C ASP A 24 -3.64 30.26 17.66
N MET A 25 -3.42 30.03 16.36
CA MET A 25 -2.10 29.72 15.79
C MET A 25 -1.10 30.87 16.01
N LEU A 26 -1.50 32.12 15.79
CA LEU A 26 -0.66 33.28 16.09
C LEU A 26 -0.40 33.45 17.59
N ARG A 27 -1.33 33.02 18.45
CA ARG A 27 -1.13 33.00 19.90
C ARG A 27 -0.07 31.97 20.28
N HIS A 28 -0.13 30.77 19.70
CA HIS A 28 0.90 29.74 19.89
C HIS A 28 2.26 30.20 19.34
N ALA A 29 2.29 30.89 18.19
CA ALA A 29 3.50 31.48 17.62
C ALA A 29 4.19 32.53 18.51
N ARG A 30 3.58 33.00 19.61
CA ARG A 30 4.27 33.86 20.59
C ARG A 30 5.40 33.14 21.29
N GLU A 31 5.34 31.80 21.40
CA GLU A 31 6.43 30.98 21.93
C GLU A 31 7.73 31.16 21.14
N LEU A 32 7.63 31.45 19.83
CA LEU A 32 8.76 31.74 18.97
C LEU A 32 9.56 32.98 19.40
N LEU A 33 8.98 33.88 20.19
CA LEU A 33 9.67 35.06 20.72
C LEU A 33 10.53 34.72 21.94
N ALA A 34 10.23 33.61 22.64
CA ALA A 34 10.94 33.19 23.84
C ALA A 34 12.12 32.26 23.54
N VAL A 35 12.09 31.56 22.41
CA VAL A 35 13.15 30.62 22.03
C VAL A 35 14.42 31.32 21.56
N ARG A 36 15.57 30.68 21.82
CA ARG A 36 16.89 31.18 21.42
C ARG A 36 17.56 30.30 20.37
N SER A 37 17.21 29.01 20.33
CA SER A 37 17.73 28.09 19.34
C SER A 37 16.88 28.15 18.06
N PRO A 38 17.50 28.20 16.87
CA PRO A 38 16.80 28.04 15.60
C PRO A 38 16.09 26.69 15.50
N LEU A 39 16.62 25.64 16.16
CA LEU A 39 16.00 24.33 16.21
C LEU A 39 14.61 24.38 16.85
N ASP A 40 14.50 24.99 18.03
CA ASP A 40 13.23 25.10 18.75
C ASP A 40 12.20 25.89 17.93
N ALA A 41 12.65 26.97 17.27
CA ALA A 41 11.81 27.76 16.40
C ALA A 41 11.28 26.95 15.19
N GLU A 42 12.15 26.18 14.53
CA GLU A 42 11.76 25.32 13.42
C GLU A 42 10.81 24.20 13.84
N LEU A 43 10.99 23.62 15.03
CA LEU A 43 10.09 22.60 15.57
C LEU A 43 8.69 23.15 15.87
N ILE A 44 8.59 24.31 16.53
CA ILE A 44 7.29 24.97 16.81
C ILE A 44 6.56 25.30 15.50
N VAL A 45 7.29 25.83 14.50
CA VAL A 45 6.67 26.15 13.21
C VAL A 45 6.24 24.88 12.48
N SER A 46 7.04 23.81 12.53
CA SER A 46 6.66 22.51 11.96
C SER A 46 5.42 21.94 12.63
N GLU A 47 5.28 22.08 13.95
CA GLU A 47 4.09 21.67 14.70
C GLU A 47 2.84 22.42 14.24
N ILE A 48 2.94 23.75 14.08
CA ILE A 48 1.85 24.57 13.52
C ILE A 48 1.46 24.06 12.12
N LEU A 49 2.44 23.87 11.22
CA LEU A 49 2.19 23.37 9.86
C LEU A 49 1.58 21.96 9.86
N GLY A 50 1.94 21.12 10.83
CA GLY A 50 1.43 19.77 11.00
C GLY A 50 -0.06 19.68 11.30
N THR A 51 -0.67 20.74 11.84
CA THR A 51 -2.08 20.72 12.27
C THR A 51 -3.08 20.47 11.14
N TRP A 52 -2.70 20.72 9.88
CA TRP A 52 -3.52 20.46 8.70
C TRP A 52 -2.86 19.50 7.71
N TRP A 53 -1.73 18.88 8.06
CA TRP A 53 -1.09 17.88 7.21
C TRP A 53 -2.02 16.67 7.01
N GLY A 54 -2.01 16.10 5.80
CA GLY A 54 -2.84 14.95 5.44
C GLY A 54 -4.34 15.25 5.24
N HIS A 55 -4.81 16.47 5.57
CA HIS A 55 -6.21 16.84 5.38
C HIS A 55 -6.48 17.22 3.93
N ARG A 56 -7.51 16.62 3.32
CA ARG A 56 -8.01 17.03 2.00
C ARG A 56 -9.31 17.78 2.16
N THR A 57 -9.44 18.93 1.50
CA THR A 57 -10.71 19.67 1.44
C THR A 57 -11.37 19.45 0.08
N PRO A 58 -12.71 19.60 -0.05
CA PRO A 58 -13.38 19.57 -1.34
C PRO A 58 -12.84 20.61 -2.35
N GLN A 59 -12.17 21.64 -1.86
CA GLN A 59 -11.60 22.75 -2.65
C GLN A 59 -10.09 22.56 -2.98
N GLY A 60 -9.48 21.45 -2.54
CA GLY A 60 -8.10 21.08 -2.82
C GLY A 60 -7.27 20.80 -1.56
N ASP A 61 -5.95 20.78 -1.74
CA ASP A 61 -4.96 20.50 -0.70
C ASP A 61 -5.03 21.53 0.45
N ALA A 62 -5.21 21.05 1.68
CA ALA A 62 -5.32 21.90 2.88
C ALA A 62 -4.04 22.70 3.11
N ASP A 63 -2.86 22.16 2.76
CA ASP A 63 -1.58 22.89 2.83
C ASP A 63 -1.65 24.20 2.04
N ARG A 64 -2.27 24.16 0.86
CA ARG A 64 -2.39 25.33 0.00
C ARG A 64 -3.39 26.35 0.57
N ILE A 65 -4.54 25.88 1.04
CA ILE A 65 -5.65 26.77 1.42
C ILE A 65 -5.39 27.38 2.80
N VAL A 66 -5.11 26.54 3.79
CA VAL A 66 -4.91 26.96 5.19
C VAL A 66 -3.58 27.68 5.34
N GLY A 67 -2.50 27.13 4.78
CA GLY A 67 -1.17 27.73 4.90
C GLY A 67 -1.05 29.10 4.21
N GLU A 68 -1.62 29.28 3.02
CA GLU A 68 -1.59 30.60 2.35
C GLU A 68 -2.48 31.64 3.04
N ALA A 69 -3.63 31.21 3.58
CA ALA A 69 -4.50 32.08 4.34
C ALA A 69 -3.87 32.52 5.66
N LEU A 70 -3.18 31.62 6.37
CA LEU A 70 -2.41 31.93 7.58
C LEU A 70 -1.32 32.96 7.31
N ILE A 71 -0.56 32.82 6.20
CA ILE A 71 0.45 33.82 5.80
C ILE A 71 -0.21 35.19 5.61
N GLY A 72 -1.34 35.26 4.91
CA GLY A 72 -2.08 36.51 4.72
C GLY A 72 -2.60 37.11 6.02
N HIS A 73 -3.02 36.26 6.97
CA HIS A 73 -3.47 36.68 8.30
C HIS A 73 -2.31 37.24 9.14
N ALA A 74 -1.19 36.52 9.20
CA ALA A 74 0.02 36.95 9.89
C ALA A 74 0.55 38.29 9.33
N ALA A 75 0.55 38.46 8.00
CA ALA A 75 0.97 39.71 7.36
C ALA A 75 0.14 40.93 7.83
N ARG A 76 -1.17 40.75 8.05
CA ARG A 76 -2.06 41.84 8.52
C ARG A 76 -1.89 42.14 10.01
N ALA A 77 -1.53 41.15 10.83
CA ALA A 77 -1.43 41.31 12.28
C ALA A 77 -0.32 42.30 12.70
N ARG A 78 0.77 42.39 11.92
CA ARG A 78 1.89 43.33 12.15
C ARG A 78 2.49 43.29 13.56
N VAL A 79 2.55 42.10 14.16
CA VAL A 79 3.15 41.85 15.48
C VAL A 79 4.43 41.01 15.38
N PRO A 80 5.36 41.08 16.36
CA PRO A 80 6.60 40.29 16.33
C PRO A 80 6.38 38.78 16.18
N ALA A 81 5.34 38.22 16.80
CA ALA A 81 5.00 36.80 16.68
C ALA A 81 4.62 36.42 15.24
N ALA A 82 3.97 37.33 14.51
CA ALA A 82 3.62 37.11 13.11
C ALA A 82 4.88 37.14 12.22
N LEU A 83 5.80 38.08 12.46
CA LEU A 83 7.09 38.09 11.77
C LEU A 83 7.87 36.81 12.04
N ALA A 84 7.94 36.35 13.29
CA ALA A 84 8.58 35.10 13.67
C ALA A 84 7.99 33.89 12.94
N LEU A 85 6.66 33.76 12.91
CA LEU A 85 5.98 32.69 12.17
C LEU A 85 6.29 32.75 10.67
N LEU A 86 6.21 33.93 10.05
CA LEU A 86 6.50 34.13 8.63
C LEU A 86 7.96 33.78 8.29
N THR A 87 8.92 34.12 9.16
CA THR A 87 10.33 33.74 8.98
C THR A 87 10.49 32.22 8.98
N GLY A 88 9.83 31.49 9.88
CA GLY A 88 9.88 30.02 9.88
C GLY A 88 9.18 29.40 8.66
N MET A 89 8.00 29.91 8.29
CA MET A 89 7.25 29.45 7.12
C MET A 89 7.98 29.73 5.80
N ALA A 90 8.80 30.78 5.73
CA ALA A 90 9.66 31.06 4.58
C ALA A 90 10.62 29.91 4.29
N TYR A 91 11.02 29.14 5.31
CA TYR A 91 11.94 28.01 5.17
C TYR A 91 11.24 26.65 5.14
N LEU A 92 10.30 26.40 6.06
CA LEU A 92 9.67 25.09 6.23
C LEU A 92 8.48 24.85 5.28
N GLY A 93 7.89 25.93 4.78
CA GLY A 93 6.72 25.88 3.91
C GLY A 93 6.97 25.17 2.57
N THR A 94 5.88 24.95 1.84
CA THR A 94 5.96 24.58 0.42
C THR A 94 6.65 25.69 -0.37
N ALA A 95 7.16 25.40 -1.57
CA ALA A 95 7.87 26.40 -2.39
C ALA A 95 7.04 27.69 -2.61
N ARG A 96 5.72 27.57 -2.71
CA ARG A 96 4.81 28.71 -2.88
C ARG A 96 4.55 29.46 -1.57
N GLN A 97 4.39 28.75 -0.45
CA GLN A 97 4.28 29.35 0.87
C GLN A 97 5.57 30.11 1.23
N ALA A 98 6.72 29.52 0.94
CA ALA A 98 8.04 30.10 1.21
C ALA A 98 8.18 31.50 0.61
N VAL A 99 7.89 31.63 -0.69
CA VAL A 99 7.96 32.92 -1.41
C VAL A 99 6.98 33.96 -0.85
N LYS A 100 5.76 33.54 -0.49
CA LYS A 100 4.76 34.45 0.09
C LYS A 100 5.14 34.91 1.50
N ALA A 101 5.60 33.97 2.32
CA ALA A 101 6.00 34.23 3.70
C ALA A 101 7.24 35.12 3.76
N GLU A 102 8.23 34.90 2.89
CA GLU A 102 9.41 35.75 2.77
C GLU A 102 9.04 37.20 2.42
N ARG A 103 8.18 37.40 1.40
CA ARG A 103 7.71 38.74 1.02
C ARG A 103 6.97 39.44 2.16
N ALA A 104 6.09 38.71 2.85
CA ALA A 104 5.35 39.26 3.98
C ALA A 104 6.28 39.58 5.17
N ALA A 105 7.28 38.75 5.43
CA ALA A 105 8.28 39.01 6.46
C ALA A 105 9.09 40.28 6.16
N LEU A 106 9.53 40.46 4.90
CA LEU A 106 10.23 41.67 4.46
C LEU A 106 9.38 42.93 4.64
N ASP A 107 8.10 42.90 4.25
CA ASP A 107 7.17 44.03 4.46
C ASP A 107 7.04 44.39 5.95
N LEU A 108 6.89 43.40 6.83
CA LEU A 108 6.82 43.64 8.28
C LEU A 108 8.12 44.25 8.83
N MET A 109 9.27 43.82 8.32
CA MET A 109 10.57 44.38 8.72
C MET A 109 10.72 45.84 8.28
N GLU A 110 10.29 46.17 7.06
CA GLU A 110 10.29 47.57 6.55
C GLU A 110 9.39 48.48 7.40
N HIS A 111 8.31 47.93 7.94
CA HIS A 111 7.42 48.62 8.89
C HIS A 111 7.93 48.63 10.35
N GLY A 112 9.17 48.18 10.60
CA GLY A 112 9.82 48.29 11.91
C GLY A 112 9.45 47.20 12.92
N VAL A 113 8.83 46.09 12.50
CA VAL A 113 8.54 44.97 13.41
C VAL A 113 9.86 44.28 13.80
N ALA A 114 10.07 44.11 15.12
CA ALA A 114 11.30 43.55 15.66
C ALA A 114 11.48 42.06 15.27
N ARG A 115 12.69 41.72 14.81
CA ARG A 115 13.07 40.36 14.42
C ARG A 115 13.42 39.50 15.66
N PRO A 116 13.07 38.21 15.68
CA PRO A 116 13.54 37.30 16.72
C PRO A 116 15.04 37.00 16.55
N ALA A 117 15.75 36.78 17.65
CA ALA A 117 17.21 36.62 17.64
C ALA A 117 17.71 35.40 16.83
N TRP A 118 16.86 34.39 16.62
CA TRP A 118 17.19 33.21 15.84
C TRP A 118 16.98 33.39 14.33
N SER A 119 16.34 34.49 13.86
CA SER A 119 15.89 34.65 12.47
C SER A 119 17.01 34.47 11.45
N ASP A 120 18.20 34.96 11.79
CA ASP A 120 19.34 35.01 10.87
C ASP A 120 20.04 33.65 10.72
N ARG A 121 19.66 32.64 11.52
CA ARG A 121 20.24 31.29 11.49
C ARG A 121 19.27 30.21 11.01
N VAL A 122 17.98 30.53 10.84
CA VAL A 122 16.99 29.55 10.38
C VAL A 122 17.34 29.06 8.98
N GLY A 123 17.27 27.74 8.82
CA GLY A 123 17.60 27.07 7.58
C GLY A 123 19.08 27.04 7.21
N MET A 124 19.98 27.65 7.99
CA MET A 124 21.44 27.58 7.82
C MET A 124 22.04 26.32 8.47
N VAL A 125 21.32 25.21 8.38
CA VAL A 125 21.72 23.94 8.98
C VAL A 125 22.75 23.23 8.11
N THR A 126 23.78 22.67 8.74
CA THR A 126 24.81 21.87 8.07
C THR A 126 24.58 20.39 8.41
N PRO A 127 24.44 19.50 7.40
CA PRO A 127 24.45 18.07 7.66
C PRO A 127 25.87 17.61 8.03
N GLU A 128 25.95 16.73 9.02
CA GLU A 128 27.18 16.09 9.44
C GLU A 128 27.17 14.61 8.98
N GLU A 129 27.08 13.69 9.92
CA GLU A 129 27.12 12.25 9.72
C GLU A 129 25.70 11.70 9.56
N CYS A 130 25.54 10.68 8.72
CA CYS A 130 24.30 9.92 8.60
C CYS A 130 24.58 8.45 8.92
N PHE A 131 23.61 7.80 9.54
CA PHE A 131 23.68 6.40 9.90
C PHE A 131 22.35 5.72 9.57
N THR A 132 22.38 4.42 9.42
CA THR A 132 21.16 3.59 9.40
C THR A 132 21.27 2.52 10.48
N SER A 133 20.26 2.47 11.33
CA SER A 133 20.00 1.34 12.22
C SER A 133 18.88 0.52 11.61
N ARG A 134 19.16 -0.71 11.21
CA ARG A 134 18.19 -1.56 10.51
C ARG A 134 18.15 -2.96 11.07
N ASP A 135 17.00 -3.60 10.97
CA ASP A 135 16.91 -5.02 11.24
C ASP A 135 17.62 -5.82 10.13
N VAL A 136 18.09 -7.01 10.48
CA VAL A 136 18.78 -7.91 9.55
C VAL A 136 17.86 -8.45 8.44
N TYR A 137 16.54 -8.38 8.62
CA TYR A 137 15.56 -8.83 7.64
C TYR A 137 15.29 -7.81 6.53
N GLY A 138 15.63 -6.53 6.77
CA GLY A 138 15.32 -5.42 5.87
C GLY A 138 13.83 -5.05 5.87
N ASP A 139 13.15 -5.24 7.01
CA ASP A 139 11.77 -4.80 7.24
C ASP A 139 11.71 -3.27 7.41
N GLN A 140 12.59 -2.71 8.23
CA GLN A 140 12.57 -1.33 8.67
C GLN A 140 13.99 -0.74 8.75
N ASP A 141 14.09 0.51 8.32
CA ASP A 141 15.30 1.32 8.47
C ASP A 141 15.01 2.51 9.39
N SER A 142 15.80 2.68 10.44
CA SER A 142 15.87 3.92 11.21
C SER A 142 17.06 4.74 10.73
N VAL A 143 16.79 5.72 9.87
CA VAL A 143 17.80 6.63 9.33
C VAL A 143 18.04 7.75 10.33
N VAL A 144 19.29 7.89 10.78
CA VAL A 144 19.72 8.92 11.74
C VAL A 144 20.60 9.91 11.01
N CYS A 145 20.12 11.14 10.82
CA CYS A 145 20.87 12.23 10.20
C CYS A 145 21.23 13.25 11.27
N VAL A 146 22.53 13.54 11.43
CA VAL A 146 23.02 14.53 12.38
C VAL A 146 23.24 15.87 11.70
N TYR A 147 22.87 16.93 12.41
CA TYR A 147 22.91 18.31 11.93
C TYR A 147 23.42 19.25 13.02
N SER A 148 23.95 20.39 12.60
CA SER A 148 24.30 21.51 13.49
C SER A 148 24.08 22.86 12.81
N TYR A 149 23.97 23.90 13.62
CA TYR A 149 23.94 25.29 13.18
C TYR A 149 25.31 25.91 13.42
N ALA A 150 26.14 26.00 12.38
CA ALA A 150 27.51 26.50 12.46
C ALA A 150 28.35 25.79 13.56
N GLY A 151 28.14 24.48 13.76
CA GLY A 151 28.81 23.68 14.80
C GLY A 151 28.17 23.76 16.19
N GLU A 152 27.19 24.63 16.40
CA GLU A 152 26.39 24.74 17.62
C GLU A 152 25.02 24.06 17.46
N ASP A 153 24.26 23.92 18.55
CA ASP A 153 22.89 23.37 18.54
C ASP A 153 22.78 22.01 17.79
N ARG A 154 23.75 21.13 18.05
CA ARG A 154 23.83 19.80 17.41
C ARG A 154 22.61 18.93 17.75
N HIS A 155 21.96 18.38 16.74
CA HIS A 155 20.77 17.55 16.88
C HIS A 155 20.74 16.43 15.85
N ALA A 156 19.99 15.37 16.15
CA ALA A 156 19.75 14.26 15.25
C ALA A 156 18.27 14.21 14.88
N LEU A 157 18.00 14.04 13.59
CA LEU A 157 16.71 13.65 13.06
C LEU A 157 16.73 12.13 12.85
N VAL A 158 15.77 11.44 13.47
CA VAL A 158 15.57 10.00 13.27
C VAL A 158 14.29 9.80 12.48
N VAL A 159 14.38 9.02 11.41
CA VAL A 159 13.26 8.73 10.51
C VAL A 159 13.11 7.22 10.38
N GLN A 160 11.93 6.71 10.70
CA GLN A 160 11.60 5.31 10.54
C GLN A 160 10.96 5.08 9.18
N VAL A 161 11.55 4.20 8.37
CA VAL A 161 11.06 3.81 7.05
C VAL A 161 10.68 2.34 7.10
N ASP A 162 9.46 2.00 6.68
CA ASP A 162 8.94 0.63 6.64
C ASP A 162 8.87 0.14 5.20
N HIS A 163 9.58 -0.95 4.93
CA HIS A 163 9.73 -1.57 3.63
C HIS A 163 8.70 -2.68 3.35
N ASN A 164 7.88 -3.08 4.33
CA ASN A 164 6.84 -4.10 4.15
C ASN A 164 5.65 -3.58 3.34
N ARG A 165 5.38 -2.27 3.41
CA ARG A 165 4.32 -1.61 2.63
C ARG A 165 4.84 -0.37 1.92
N SER A 166 5.38 -0.57 0.71
CA SER A 166 5.74 0.52 -0.21
C SER A 166 6.89 1.46 0.19
N SER A 167 7.76 1.09 1.15
CA SER A 167 8.90 1.91 1.59
C SER A 167 8.46 3.32 2.00
N MET A 168 7.54 3.40 2.96
CA MET A 168 6.97 4.66 3.44
C MET A 168 7.61 5.08 4.76
N VAL A 169 7.61 6.39 5.03
CA VAL A 169 7.94 6.90 6.36
C VAL A 169 6.80 6.55 7.31
N ARG A 170 7.16 6.00 8.48
CA ARG A 170 6.23 5.64 9.55
C ARG A 170 6.21 6.68 10.64
N ASP A 171 7.37 7.19 11.01
CA ASP A 171 7.51 8.16 12.08
C ASP A 171 8.81 8.94 11.90
N ALA A 172 8.88 10.11 12.53
CA ALA A 172 10.08 10.91 12.61
C ALA A 172 10.11 11.70 13.90
N TRP A 173 11.30 11.85 14.49
CA TRP A 173 11.48 12.63 15.70
C TRP A 173 12.90 13.20 15.80
N VAL A 174 13.09 14.16 16.71
CA VAL A 174 14.34 14.90 16.88
C VAL A 174 14.91 14.70 18.29
N SER A 175 16.23 14.58 18.40
CA SER A 175 16.93 14.59 19.69
C SER A 175 18.14 15.51 19.67
N SER A 176 18.25 16.35 20.69
CA SER A 176 19.44 17.14 21.01
C SER A 176 20.53 16.32 21.72
N ARG A 177 20.22 15.11 22.19
CA ARG A 177 21.16 14.23 22.90
C ARG A 177 21.87 13.28 21.93
N VAL A 178 22.51 13.83 20.91
CA VAL A 178 23.12 13.07 19.79
C VAL A 178 24.08 11.99 20.28
N GLY A 179 24.99 12.32 21.21
CA GLY A 179 25.96 11.34 21.73
C GLY A 179 25.31 10.13 22.42
N LYS A 180 24.24 10.35 23.19
CA LYS A 180 23.51 9.26 23.85
C LYS A 180 22.75 8.41 22.84
N LEU A 181 22.13 9.04 21.84
CA LEU A 181 21.44 8.33 20.76
C LEU A 181 22.39 7.43 19.98
N LEU A 182 23.53 7.96 19.53
CA LEU A 182 24.49 7.17 18.76
C LEU A 182 25.10 6.04 19.59
N GLU A 183 25.36 6.25 20.89
CA GLU A 183 25.83 5.18 21.78
C GLU A 183 24.77 4.09 21.99
N GLN A 184 23.49 4.46 22.12
CA GLN A 184 22.37 3.52 22.17
C GLN A 184 22.35 2.64 20.91
N CYS A 185 22.40 3.24 19.71
CA CYS A 185 22.41 2.48 18.46
C CYS A 185 23.64 1.55 18.34
N ARG A 186 24.82 2.01 18.76
CA ARG A 186 26.04 1.18 18.80
C ARG A 186 25.96 0.07 19.85
N HIS A 187 25.27 0.29 20.97
CA HIS A 187 25.04 -0.72 21.98
C HIS A 187 24.09 -1.80 21.46
N GLU A 188 22.99 -1.41 20.83
CA GLU A 188 22.04 -2.34 20.19
C GLU A 188 22.72 -3.17 19.10
N HIS A 189 23.55 -2.55 18.25
CA HIS A 189 24.32 -3.28 17.24
C HIS A 189 25.27 -4.33 17.83
N ARG A 190 25.88 -4.06 18.99
CA ARG A 190 26.80 -5.01 19.65
C ARG A 190 26.10 -6.13 20.40
N THR A 191 24.89 -5.89 20.90
CA THR A 191 24.20 -6.79 21.84
C THR A 191 23.04 -7.54 21.21
N ASN A 192 22.48 -7.04 20.10
CA ASN A 192 21.38 -7.67 19.38
C ASN A 192 21.85 -8.14 17.98
N PRO A 193 21.98 -9.46 17.74
CA PRO A 193 22.43 -9.98 16.45
C PRO A 193 21.47 -9.67 15.29
N LEU A 194 20.23 -9.27 15.60
CA LEU A 194 19.21 -8.92 14.61
C LEU A 194 19.24 -7.44 14.20
N MET A 195 20.13 -6.63 14.77
CA MET A 195 20.25 -5.20 14.46
C MET A 195 21.63 -4.85 13.90
N ARG A 196 21.64 -4.04 12.84
CA ARG A 196 22.86 -3.51 12.22
C ARG A 196 22.84 -1.99 12.25
N PHE A 197 23.90 -1.40 12.79
CA PHE A 197 24.12 0.04 12.77
C PHE A 197 25.35 0.36 11.94
N VAL A 198 25.17 1.07 10.82
CA VAL A 198 26.25 1.40 9.88
C VAL A 198 26.16 2.86 9.45
N GLU A 199 27.31 3.41 9.08
CA GLU A 199 27.38 4.74 8.45
C GLU A 199 26.69 4.70 7.08
N LEU A 200 26.01 5.78 6.74
CA LEU A 200 25.28 5.96 5.50
C LEU A 200 25.76 7.26 4.84
N ASP A 201 26.08 7.21 3.54
CA ASP A 201 26.44 8.42 2.81
C ASP A 201 25.27 9.43 2.87
N PRO A 202 25.50 10.70 3.26
CA PRO A 202 24.44 11.70 3.35
C PRO A 202 23.65 11.90 2.04
N ARG A 203 24.26 11.65 0.88
CA ARG A 203 23.59 11.69 -0.42
C ARG A 203 22.63 10.52 -0.57
N ASP A 204 23.05 9.33 -0.17
CA ASP A 204 22.22 8.12 -0.21
C ASP A 204 21.07 8.22 0.82
N ALA A 205 21.34 8.77 2.01
CA ALA A 205 20.32 9.10 3.00
C ALA A 205 19.25 10.02 2.41
N ARG A 206 19.66 11.08 1.70
CA ARG A 206 18.73 11.96 0.99
C ARG A 206 17.88 11.20 -0.01
N ALA A 207 18.50 10.43 -0.91
CA ALA A 207 17.77 9.70 -1.95
C ALA A 207 16.76 8.70 -1.37
N LEU A 208 17.11 8.02 -0.28
CA LEU A 208 16.22 7.11 0.44
C LEU A 208 15.04 7.85 1.08
N LEU A 209 15.32 8.92 1.83
CA LEU A 209 14.30 9.67 2.56
C LEU A 209 13.38 10.48 1.64
N GLU A 210 13.89 11.08 0.57
CA GLU A 210 13.07 11.75 -0.46
C GLU A 210 12.05 10.76 -1.05
N HIS A 211 12.50 9.56 -1.44
CA HIS A 211 11.60 8.55 -1.99
C HIS A 211 10.54 8.10 -0.97
N ALA A 212 10.95 7.84 0.28
CA ALA A 212 10.02 7.41 1.31
C ALA A 212 8.98 8.49 1.62
N LEU A 213 9.39 9.76 1.67
CA LEU A 213 8.49 10.90 1.81
C LEU A 213 7.53 11.04 0.64
N ASP A 214 8.02 10.95 -0.61
CA ASP A 214 7.17 11.03 -1.79
C ASP A 214 6.08 9.95 -1.79
N ARG A 215 6.42 8.73 -1.36
CA ARG A 215 5.45 7.63 -1.21
C ARG A 215 4.44 7.91 -0.10
N THR A 216 4.89 8.50 1.00
CA THR A 216 4.05 8.84 2.16
C THR A 216 3.07 9.96 1.81
N ASP A 217 3.55 11.01 1.15
CA ASP A 217 2.76 12.19 0.73
C ASP A 217 1.76 11.85 -0.39
N ALA A 218 2.08 10.87 -1.24
CA ALA A 218 1.17 10.40 -2.28
C ALA A 218 0.04 9.50 -1.76
N ALA A 219 0.19 8.90 -0.57
CA ALA A 219 -0.83 8.03 0.00
C ALA A 219 -2.01 8.85 0.54
N GLU A 220 -3.22 8.32 0.42
CA GLU A 220 -4.42 8.98 0.94
C GLU A 220 -4.49 8.90 2.47
N HIS A 221 -4.25 7.70 3.00
CA HIS A 221 -4.20 7.41 4.43
C HIS A 221 -2.87 6.74 4.75
N PRO A 222 -1.75 7.50 4.74
CA PRO A 222 -0.45 6.95 5.07
C PRO A 222 -0.48 6.42 6.51
N PRO A 223 0.00 5.20 6.76
CA PRO A 223 -0.03 4.64 8.09
C PRO A 223 1.14 5.21 8.90
N VAL A 224 1.07 6.48 9.28
CA VAL A 224 2.11 7.14 10.08
C VAL A 224 1.72 7.19 11.55
N ALA A 225 2.69 7.41 12.43
CA ALA A 225 2.44 7.68 13.84
C ALA A 225 1.62 8.98 13.99
N GLU A 226 0.80 9.07 15.03
CA GLU A 226 0.01 10.28 15.33
C GLU A 226 0.90 11.53 15.50
N SER A 227 2.13 11.34 15.96
CA SER A 227 3.13 12.38 16.09
C SER A 227 3.65 12.91 14.77
N PHE A 228 3.61 12.13 13.69
CA PHE A 228 4.37 12.38 12.47
C PHE A 228 4.07 13.74 11.84
N ALA A 229 2.79 14.13 11.82
CA ALA A 229 2.34 15.39 11.23
C ALA A 229 3.11 16.60 11.78
N ARG A 230 3.42 16.61 13.08
CA ARG A 230 4.14 17.72 13.76
C ARG A 230 5.58 17.87 13.26
N TYR A 231 6.19 16.79 12.76
CA TYR A 231 7.58 16.77 12.27
C TYR A 231 7.69 16.80 10.76
N HIS A 232 6.59 16.71 10.01
CA HIS A 232 6.61 16.55 8.55
C HIS A 232 7.37 17.69 7.83
N ALA A 233 7.02 18.94 8.13
CA ALA A 233 7.65 20.10 7.50
C ALA A 233 9.14 20.19 7.87
N PHE A 234 9.49 19.92 9.13
CA PHE A 234 10.87 19.86 9.61
C PHE A 234 11.68 18.77 8.90
N LEU A 235 11.14 17.55 8.83
CA LEU A 235 11.73 16.40 8.14
C LEU A 235 12.02 16.75 6.68
N ARG A 236 11.03 17.31 5.97
CA ARG A 236 11.17 17.71 4.56
C ARG A 236 12.29 18.76 4.37
N ALA A 237 12.41 19.72 5.29
CA ALA A 237 13.48 20.71 5.25
C ALA A 237 14.87 20.10 5.51
N ARG A 238 14.98 19.18 6.47
CA ARG A 238 16.24 18.47 6.77
C ARG A 238 16.69 17.54 5.65
N VAL A 239 15.75 16.89 4.97
CA VAL A 239 16.06 16.08 3.79
C VAL A 239 16.57 16.96 2.64
N ARG A 240 15.99 18.15 2.43
CA ARG A 240 16.49 19.11 1.42
C ARG A 240 17.90 19.62 1.71
N ALA A 241 18.28 19.72 2.99
CA ALA A 241 19.60 20.18 3.43
C ALA A 241 20.71 19.16 3.17
N LEU A 242 20.38 17.87 3.03
CA LEU A 242 21.36 16.84 2.66
C LEU A 242 21.86 17.05 1.22
N PRO A 243 23.10 16.65 0.89
CA PRO A 243 23.64 16.82 -0.46
C PRO A 243 22.91 15.93 -1.49
N PRO A 244 22.60 16.43 -2.70
CA PRO A 244 21.95 15.63 -3.74
C PRO A 244 22.92 14.63 -4.41
N GLY A 245 22.36 13.76 -5.24
CA GLY A 245 23.11 12.86 -6.12
C GLY A 245 23.42 11.48 -5.53
N GLY A 246 22.70 11.08 -4.49
CA GLY A 246 22.80 9.72 -3.94
C GLY A 246 22.03 8.71 -4.75
N ARG A 247 22.18 7.44 -4.38
CA ARG A 247 21.58 6.29 -5.03
C ARG A 247 20.73 5.51 -4.04
N ARG A 248 19.59 5.03 -4.51
CA ARG A 248 18.82 4.02 -3.79
C ARG A 248 19.30 2.63 -4.19
N PRO A 249 19.33 1.66 -3.26
CA PRO A 249 19.51 0.26 -3.63
C PRO A 249 18.40 -0.17 -4.58
N THR A 250 18.75 -0.53 -5.81
CA THR A 250 17.79 -1.06 -6.79
C THR A 250 17.74 -2.58 -6.65
N ALA A 251 16.58 -3.14 -6.34
CA ALA A 251 16.40 -4.58 -6.33
C ALA A 251 16.54 -5.15 -7.76
N PRO A 252 17.16 -6.33 -7.93
CA PRO A 252 17.26 -6.97 -9.23
C PRO A 252 15.88 -7.37 -9.75
N VAL A 253 15.65 -7.18 -11.04
CA VAL A 253 14.42 -7.64 -11.70
C VAL A 253 14.48 -9.15 -11.92
N TYR A 254 13.46 -9.85 -11.43
CA TYR A 254 13.26 -11.29 -11.64
C TYR A 254 12.26 -11.52 -12.77
N GLY A 255 12.78 -11.67 -13.99
CA GLY A 255 11.99 -12.16 -15.13
C GLY A 255 11.55 -13.61 -14.96
N LYS A 256 10.64 -14.08 -15.82
CA LYS A 256 10.02 -15.42 -15.74
C LYS A 256 11.05 -16.54 -15.56
N ASP A 257 12.11 -16.55 -16.39
CA ASP A 257 13.16 -17.59 -16.33
C ASP A 257 13.92 -17.59 -15.01
N ARG A 258 14.17 -16.40 -14.43
CA ARG A 258 14.84 -16.28 -13.13
C ARG A 258 13.95 -16.75 -12.00
N ARG A 259 12.64 -16.47 -12.05
CA ARG A 259 11.66 -16.97 -11.07
C ARG A 259 11.58 -18.51 -11.12
N ALA A 260 11.44 -19.09 -12.32
CA ALA A 260 11.42 -20.54 -12.51
C ALA A 260 12.72 -21.22 -12.05
N THR A 261 13.89 -20.62 -12.38
CA THR A 261 15.19 -21.11 -11.90
C THR A 261 15.29 -21.07 -10.37
N LEU A 262 14.72 -20.05 -9.75
CA LEU A 262 14.72 -19.90 -8.30
C LEU A 262 13.86 -20.98 -7.63
N ALA A 263 12.65 -21.21 -8.15
CA ALA A 263 11.76 -22.28 -7.68
C ALA A 263 12.41 -23.66 -7.82
N ALA A 264 12.98 -23.97 -8.99
CA ALA A 264 13.64 -25.24 -9.25
C ALA A 264 14.85 -25.49 -8.31
N ARG A 265 15.62 -24.44 -7.99
CA ARG A 265 16.75 -24.54 -7.05
C ARG A 265 16.32 -24.80 -5.61
N PHE A 266 15.18 -24.25 -5.20
CA PHE A 266 14.62 -24.52 -3.89
C PHE A 266 14.05 -25.95 -3.82
N LEU A 267 13.25 -26.37 -4.80
CA LEU A 267 12.65 -27.72 -4.82
C LEU A 267 13.70 -28.84 -4.92
N ALA A 268 14.91 -28.53 -5.36
CA ALA A 268 16.04 -29.45 -5.42
C ALA A 268 16.95 -29.40 -4.18
N SER A 269 16.63 -28.60 -3.16
CA SER A 269 17.46 -28.46 -1.97
C SER A 269 17.03 -29.40 -0.85
N ASP A 270 17.94 -29.67 0.09
CA ASP A 270 17.70 -30.56 1.24
C ASP A 270 16.52 -30.09 2.09
N GLU A 271 16.29 -28.77 2.17
CA GLU A 271 15.17 -28.18 2.91
C GLU A 271 13.79 -28.54 2.33
N ALA A 272 13.74 -28.88 1.04
CA ALA A 272 12.51 -29.28 0.35
C ALA A 272 12.31 -30.81 0.34
N GLU A 273 13.25 -31.60 0.85
CA GLU A 273 13.19 -33.07 0.80
C GLU A 273 12.02 -33.64 1.61
N GLU A 274 11.67 -33.00 2.73
CA GLU A 274 10.56 -33.41 3.62
C GLU A 274 9.17 -33.00 3.09
N LEU A 275 9.08 -32.27 1.98
CA LEU A 275 7.81 -31.85 1.40
C LEU A 275 7.13 -33.03 0.69
N SER A 276 5.95 -33.43 1.17
CA SER A 276 5.27 -34.65 0.73
C SER A 276 4.68 -34.54 -0.67
N ASP A 277 4.00 -33.44 -1.01
CA ASP A 277 3.47 -33.19 -2.36
C ASP A 277 4.33 -32.18 -3.11
N ARG A 278 5.13 -32.65 -4.07
CA ARG A 278 5.97 -31.80 -4.92
C ARG A 278 5.18 -30.92 -5.88
N SER A 279 3.98 -31.32 -6.28
CA SER A 279 3.12 -30.53 -7.17
C SER A 279 2.54 -29.32 -6.43
N ALA A 280 1.91 -29.54 -5.28
CA ALA A 280 1.42 -28.46 -4.42
C ALA A 280 2.58 -27.57 -3.93
N ALA A 281 3.71 -28.17 -3.54
CA ALA A 281 4.90 -27.42 -3.15
C ALA A 281 5.40 -26.49 -4.27
N GLY A 282 5.44 -26.97 -5.52
CA GLY A 282 5.81 -26.14 -6.67
C GLY A 282 4.93 -24.91 -6.82
N ARG A 283 3.61 -25.09 -6.77
CA ARG A 283 2.65 -23.97 -6.87
C ARG A 283 2.76 -23.01 -5.69
N CYS A 284 2.95 -23.52 -4.47
CA CYS A 284 3.16 -22.68 -3.28
C CYS A 284 4.43 -21.82 -3.40
N VAL A 285 5.54 -22.40 -3.89
CA VAL A 285 6.80 -21.67 -4.11
C VAL A 285 6.64 -20.56 -5.14
N ASP A 286 5.88 -20.81 -6.21
CA ASP A 286 5.60 -19.78 -7.20
C ASP A 286 4.88 -18.59 -6.55
N ARG A 287 3.94 -18.81 -5.61
CA ARG A 287 3.27 -17.74 -4.86
C ARG A 287 4.21 -16.97 -3.93
N ILE A 288 5.12 -17.67 -3.26
CA ILE A 288 6.14 -17.02 -2.41
C ILE A 288 7.04 -16.10 -3.25
N ILE A 289 7.48 -16.59 -4.42
CA ILE A 289 8.34 -15.83 -5.34
C ILE A 289 7.57 -14.66 -5.96
N GLU A 290 6.33 -14.88 -6.39
CA GLU A 290 5.43 -13.85 -6.91
C GLU A 290 5.26 -12.71 -5.91
N TYR A 291 4.89 -13.03 -4.67
CA TYR A 291 4.76 -12.05 -3.60
C TYR A 291 6.06 -11.26 -3.40
N GLY A 292 7.19 -11.97 -3.32
CA GLY A 292 8.51 -11.36 -3.20
C GLY A 292 8.89 -10.42 -4.33
N CYS A 293 8.50 -10.74 -5.56
CA CYS A 293 8.82 -9.95 -6.74
C CYS A 293 7.92 -8.73 -6.88
N GLU A 294 6.63 -8.88 -6.60
CA GLU A 294 5.60 -7.91 -6.96
C GLU A 294 5.16 -7.04 -5.78
N HIS A 295 5.24 -7.58 -4.56
CA HIS A 295 4.74 -6.92 -3.35
C HIS A 295 5.86 -6.59 -2.36
N ASP A 296 7.04 -7.22 -2.48
CA ASP A 296 8.22 -6.96 -1.63
C ASP A 296 9.38 -6.32 -2.39
N GLN A 297 9.07 -5.42 -3.33
CA GLN A 297 10.05 -4.58 -4.03
C GLN A 297 11.10 -5.39 -4.79
N GLY A 298 10.75 -6.53 -5.38
CA GLY A 298 11.70 -7.36 -6.12
C GLY A 298 12.64 -8.18 -5.24
N ARG A 299 12.28 -8.49 -3.99
CA ARG A 299 13.13 -9.21 -3.02
C ARG A 299 12.55 -10.59 -2.65
N PRO A 300 12.53 -11.58 -3.58
CA PRO A 300 11.98 -12.91 -3.32
C PRO A 300 12.74 -13.71 -2.26
N LEU A 301 14.03 -13.44 -2.07
CA LEU A 301 14.86 -14.11 -1.05
C LEU A 301 14.82 -13.45 0.33
N ARG A 302 14.13 -12.32 0.48
CA ARG A 302 13.93 -11.69 1.78
C ARG A 302 12.91 -12.50 2.57
N VAL A 303 13.24 -12.86 3.80
CA VAL A 303 12.33 -13.54 4.73
C VAL A 303 12.40 -12.83 6.06
N SER A 304 11.24 -12.62 6.68
CA SER A 304 11.11 -11.93 7.96
C SER A 304 9.80 -12.36 8.63
N PRO A 305 9.68 -12.24 9.97
CA PRO A 305 8.44 -12.54 10.67
C PRO A 305 7.25 -11.78 10.08
N VAL A 306 7.37 -10.45 9.96
CA VAL A 306 6.30 -9.57 9.46
C VAL A 306 5.94 -9.89 8.01
N LYS A 307 6.94 -10.17 7.15
CA LYS A 307 6.69 -10.53 5.75
C LYS A 307 5.90 -11.83 5.64
N CYS A 308 6.27 -12.85 6.43
CA CYS A 308 5.59 -14.13 6.43
C CYS A 308 4.14 -14.00 6.92
N GLU A 309 3.91 -13.24 7.99
CA GLU A 309 2.56 -12.94 8.48
C GLU A 309 1.73 -12.19 7.44
N MET A 310 2.27 -11.13 6.83
CA MET A 310 1.57 -10.39 5.77
C MET A 310 1.27 -11.27 4.55
N PHE A 311 2.20 -12.15 4.17
CA PHE A 311 1.98 -13.08 3.08
C PHE A 311 0.83 -14.05 3.38
N LEU A 312 0.85 -14.69 4.55
CA LEU A 312 -0.16 -15.67 4.95
C LEU A 312 -1.52 -15.05 5.30
N LEU A 313 -1.56 -13.92 6.00
CA LEU A 313 -2.79 -13.41 6.62
C LEU A 313 -3.43 -12.24 5.86
N ASP A 314 -2.68 -11.58 4.98
CA ASP A 314 -3.16 -10.43 4.21
C ASP A 314 -3.20 -10.76 2.71
N TRP A 315 -2.06 -11.08 2.10
CA TRP A 315 -2.00 -11.21 0.64
C TRP A 315 -2.66 -12.47 0.11
N LEU A 316 -2.28 -13.66 0.62
CA LEU A 316 -2.81 -14.93 0.14
C LEU A 316 -4.36 -14.99 0.23
N PRO A 317 -5.00 -14.81 1.41
CA PRO A 317 -6.45 -14.97 1.53
C PRO A 317 -7.23 -13.93 0.75
N ARG A 318 -6.63 -12.78 0.41
CA ARG A 318 -7.30 -11.70 -0.33
C ARG A 318 -7.10 -11.76 -1.84
N LYS A 319 -6.07 -12.46 -2.32
CA LYS A 319 -5.61 -12.39 -3.73
C LYS A 319 -5.47 -13.73 -4.42
N VAL A 320 -5.34 -14.83 -3.68
CA VAL A 320 -5.04 -16.15 -4.24
C VAL A 320 -6.01 -17.19 -3.69
N LEU A 321 -6.74 -17.86 -4.58
CA LEU A 321 -7.50 -19.06 -4.23
C LEU A 321 -6.53 -20.24 -4.26
N LEU A 322 -6.28 -20.84 -3.10
CA LEU A 322 -5.44 -22.03 -2.94
C LEU A 322 -6.34 -23.27 -2.87
N SER A 323 -5.94 -24.34 -3.53
CA SER A 323 -6.61 -25.64 -3.37
C SER A 323 -6.42 -26.18 -1.93
N PRO A 324 -7.24 -27.13 -1.46
CA PRO A 324 -7.06 -27.74 -0.13
C PRO A 324 -5.64 -28.28 0.10
N ASP A 325 -5.07 -28.97 -0.89
CA ASP A 325 -3.71 -29.51 -0.84
C ASP A 325 -2.66 -28.39 -0.74
N GLU A 326 -2.86 -27.27 -1.43
CA GLU A 326 -1.97 -26.10 -1.34
C GLU A 326 -2.10 -25.41 0.01
N GLN A 327 -3.31 -25.30 0.57
CA GLN A 327 -3.52 -24.73 1.90
C GLN A 327 -2.81 -25.55 2.98
N GLU A 328 -2.90 -26.88 2.91
CA GLU A 328 -2.19 -27.76 3.84
C GLU A 328 -0.66 -27.66 3.64
N ALA A 329 -0.18 -27.62 2.40
CA ALA A 329 1.24 -27.54 2.09
C ALA A 329 1.87 -26.17 2.42
N MET A 330 1.15 -25.06 2.27
CA MET A 330 1.70 -23.70 2.26
C MET A 330 2.55 -23.36 3.50
N PRO A 331 2.10 -23.58 4.75
CA PRO A 331 2.93 -23.27 5.93
C PRO A 331 4.25 -24.06 5.97
N HIS A 332 4.21 -25.34 5.58
CA HIS A 332 5.39 -26.20 5.54
C HIS A 332 6.37 -25.77 4.43
N VAL A 333 5.85 -25.44 3.24
CA VAL A 333 6.63 -24.93 2.12
C VAL A 333 7.27 -23.59 2.47
N LEU A 334 6.52 -22.69 3.10
CA LEU A 334 7.03 -21.39 3.56
C LEU A 334 8.11 -21.56 4.62
N ALA A 335 7.93 -22.47 5.59
CA ALA A 335 8.95 -22.77 6.60
C ALA A 335 10.24 -23.33 5.97
N ALA A 336 10.14 -24.24 5.00
CA ALA A 336 11.28 -24.73 4.24
C ALA A 336 11.97 -23.60 3.45
N TRP A 337 11.18 -22.74 2.80
CA TRP A 337 11.69 -21.56 2.09
C TRP A 337 12.42 -20.61 3.02
N VAL A 338 11.90 -20.34 4.22
CA VAL A 338 12.54 -19.49 5.24
C VAL A 338 13.92 -20.01 5.60
N ARG A 339 14.08 -21.32 5.81
CA ARG A 339 15.39 -21.93 6.10
C ARG A 339 16.36 -21.77 4.93
N TRP A 340 15.89 -22.08 3.72
CA TRP A 340 16.71 -22.03 2.51
C TRP A 340 17.13 -20.61 2.13
N ALA A 341 16.17 -19.69 2.04
CA ALA A 341 16.38 -18.29 1.68
C ALA A 341 17.12 -17.54 2.79
N GLY A 342 16.80 -17.80 4.06
CA GLY A 342 17.43 -17.16 5.20
C GLY A 342 18.93 -17.43 5.28
N ARG A 343 19.35 -18.70 5.12
CA ARG A 343 20.78 -19.06 5.03
C ARG A 343 21.48 -18.38 3.87
N ARG A 344 20.84 -18.37 2.70
CA ARG A 344 21.41 -17.78 1.47
C ARG A 344 21.56 -16.26 1.55
N SER A 345 20.66 -15.59 2.27
CA SER A 345 20.70 -14.15 2.54
C SER A 345 21.63 -13.78 3.72
N GLY A 346 22.21 -14.78 4.41
CA GLY A 346 23.10 -14.57 5.55
C GLY A 346 22.37 -14.07 6.80
N LEU A 347 21.11 -14.49 7.01
CA LEU A 347 20.38 -14.23 8.26
C LEU A 347 21.00 -15.06 9.40
N PRO A 348 21.14 -14.49 10.60
CA PRO A 348 21.50 -15.25 11.81
C PRO A 348 20.48 -16.34 12.13
N ASP A 349 20.91 -17.41 12.80
CA ASP A 349 20.05 -18.52 13.19
C ASP A 349 18.88 -18.07 14.09
N GLU A 350 19.10 -17.08 14.97
CA GLU A 350 18.04 -16.49 15.78
C GLU A 350 16.96 -15.84 14.90
N GLY A 351 17.36 -15.21 13.80
CA GLY A 351 16.42 -14.55 12.90
C GLY A 351 15.63 -15.55 12.05
N ILE A 352 16.29 -16.62 11.61
CA ILE A 352 15.61 -17.74 10.94
C ILE A 352 14.59 -18.38 11.91
N ARG A 353 14.98 -18.62 13.17
CA ARG A 353 14.08 -19.19 14.18
C ARG A 353 12.86 -18.30 14.45
N ALA A 354 13.08 -17.01 14.70
CA ALA A 354 11.98 -16.07 14.93
C ALA A 354 11.02 -15.98 13.72
N THR A 355 11.55 -16.08 12.49
CA THR A 355 10.71 -16.12 11.28
C THR A 355 9.90 -17.41 11.19
N LEU A 356 10.49 -18.55 11.55
CA LEU A 356 9.77 -19.84 11.60
C LEU A 356 8.68 -19.83 12.66
N ASP A 357 8.95 -19.27 13.84
CA ASP A 357 7.96 -19.14 14.91
C ASP A 357 6.76 -18.32 14.43
N ALA A 358 6.98 -17.18 13.76
CA ALA A 358 5.92 -16.37 13.17
C ALA A 358 5.11 -17.10 12.08
N VAL A 359 5.75 -17.94 11.25
CA VAL A 359 5.04 -18.79 10.29
C VAL A 359 4.09 -19.74 11.01
N TRP A 360 4.56 -20.41 12.07
CA TRP A 360 3.75 -21.38 12.81
C TRP A 360 2.64 -20.73 13.63
N ASP A 361 2.93 -19.60 14.26
CA ASP A 361 1.93 -18.80 14.99
C ASP A 361 0.81 -18.30 14.06
N ALA A 362 1.14 -17.98 12.81
CA ALA A 362 0.18 -17.55 11.80
C ALA A 362 -0.66 -18.70 11.21
N THR A 363 -0.22 -19.96 11.27
CA THR A 363 -0.88 -21.09 10.60
C THR A 363 -2.35 -21.24 10.99
N GLY A 364 -2.67 -21.13 12.28
CA GLY A 364 -4.06 -21.24 12.74
C GLY A 364 -4.96 -20.15 12.16
N ALA A 365 -4.50 -18.89 12.19
CA ALA A 365 -5.22 -17.77 11.61
C ALA A 365 -5.30 -17.86 10.08
N PHE A 366 -4.29 -18.39 9.40
CA PHE A 366 -4.28 -18.65 7.96
C PHE A 366 -5.35 -19.66 7.56
N THR A 367 -5.46 -20.79 8.26
CA THR A 367 -6.50 -21.79 8.01
C THR A 367 -7.89 -21.21 8.21
N GLU A 368 -8.11 -20.43 9.28
CA GLU A 368 -9.39 -19.75 9.51
C GLU A 368 -9.70 -18.69 8.43
N ALA A 369 -8.70 -17.95 7.97
CA ALA A 369 -8.87 -16.95 6.93
C ALA A 369 -9.34 -17.57 5.59
N TYR A 370 -8.84 -18.75 5.22
CA TYR A 370 -9.32 -19.46 4.02
C TYR A 370 -10.68 -20.10 4.25
N ARG A 371 -11.01 -20.54 5.48
CA ARG A 371 -12.35 -21.03 5.81
C ARG A 371 -13.41 -19.93 5.76
N ASP A 372 -13.04 -18.65 5.94
CA ASP A 372 -13.95 -17.52 5.78
C ASP A 372 -13.93 -16.99 4.34
N PRO A 373 -14.94 -17.30 3.52
CA PRO A 373 -14.92 -16.91 2.12
C PRO A 373 -15.09 -15.40 1.90
N SER A 374 -15.41 -14.62 2.94
CA SER A 374 -15.42 -13.15 2.86
C SER A 374 -14.00 -12.55 2.89
N ALA A 375 -12.98 -13.32 3.26
CA ALA A 375 -11.59 -12.89 3.22
C ALA A 375 -11.09 -12.52 1.81
N PHE A 376 -11.75 -13.01 0.75
CA PHE A 376 -11.43 -12.69 -0.66
C PHE A 376 -11.86 -11.27 -1.09
N GLY A 377 -12.38 -10.43 -0.18
CA GLY A 377 -12.88 -9.09 -0.50
C GLY A 377 -14.20 -9.10 -1.29
N LEU A 378 -14.84 -10.26 -1.37
CA LEU A 378 -16.18 -10.44 -1.89
C LEU A 378 -17.19 -10.18 -0.78
N ASP A 379 -18.36 -9.65 -1.16
CA ASP A 379 -19.47 -9.47 -0.22
C ASP A 379 -19.80 -10.81 0.47
N ARG A 380 -19.94 -10.79 1.80
CA ARG A 380 -20.09 -12.02 2.59
C ARG A 380 -21.36 -12.79 2.22
N ASP A 381 -22.43 -12.07 1.88
CA ASP A 381 -23.70 -12.69 1.49
C ASP A 381 -23.63 -13.21 0.05
N LEU A 382 -22.88 -12.55 -0.83
CA LEU A 382 -22.53 -13.09 -2.14
C LEU A 382 -21.79 -14.43 -2.03
N VAL A 383 -20.76 -14.53 -1.19
CA VAL A 383 -19.97 -15.77 -1.14
C VAL A 383 -20.76 -16.92 -0.49
N ARG A 384 -21.56 -16.66 0.55
CA ARG A 384 -22.46 -17.68 1.12
C ARG A 384 -23.42 -18.26 0.09
N ARG A 385 -23.91 -17.42 -0.83
CA ARG A 385 -24.81 -17.82 -1.92
C ARG A 385 -24.11 -18.65 -2.98
N LEU A 386 -22.87 -18.31 -3.33
CA LEU A 386 -22.06 -19.07 -4.29
C LEU A 386 -21.49 -20.36 -3.68
N LEU A 387 -21.21 -20.39 -2.39
CA LEU A 387 -20.57 -21.51 -1.70
C LEU A 387 -21.44 -22.03 -0.54
N PRO A 388 -22.68 -22.54 -0.81
CA PRO A 388 -23.54 -23.07 0.25
C PRO A 388 -22.95 -24.29 0.97
N ASP A 389 -22.02 -24.99 0.31
CA ASP A 389 -21.27 -26.15 0.79
C ASP A 389 -19.86 -25.80 1.32
N GLY A 390 -19.42 -24.54 1.17
CA GLY A 390 -18.09 -24.10 1.58
C GLY A 390 -16.94 -24.56 0.67
N GLU A 391 -17.22 -25.14 -0.51
CA GLU A 391 -16.17 -25.59 -1.44
C GLU A 391 -15.52 -24.41 -2.18
N LEU A 392 -14.39 -23.89 -1.67
CA LEU A 392 -13.73 -22.70 -2.24
C LEU A 392 -13.31 -22.87 -3.71
N ASP A 393 -12.86 -24.06 -4.11
CA ASP A 393 -12.48 -24.37 -5.49
C ASP A 393 -13.67 -24.25 -6.47
N ALA A 394 -14.90 -24.26 -5.95
CA ALA A 394 -16.11 -24.01 -6.72
C ALA A 394 -16.32 -22.55 -7.08
N LEU A 395 -15.70 -21.61 -6.34
CA LEU A 395 -16.00 -20.19 -6.45
C LEU A 395 -15.80 -19.64 -7.88
N PRO A 396 -14.65 -19.89 -8.56
CA PRO A 396 -14.43 -19.37 -9.90
C PRO A 396 -15.46 -19.89 -10.91
N ARG A 397 -15.75 -21.19 -10.88
CA ARG A 397 -16.71 -21.82 -11.81
C ARG A 397 -18.16 -21.41 -11.53
N ARG A 398 -18.54 -21.21 -10.27
CA ARG A 398 -19.89 -20.75 -9.89
C ARG A 398 -20.11 -19.27 -10.18
N ALA A 399 -19.09 -18.43 -9.95
CA ALA A 399 -19.12 -17.02 -10.36
C ALA A 399 -19.11 -16.87 -11.90
N PHE A 400 -18.47 -17.80 -12.62
CA PHE A 400 -18.52 -17.84 -14.08
C PHE A 400 -19.89 -18.30 -14.60
N ALA A 401 -20.51 -19.29 -13.97
CA ALA A 401 -21.79 -19.86 -14.43
C ALA A 401 -22.93 -18.83 -14.48
N LEU A 402 -22.97 -17.88 -13.54
CA LEU A 402 -24.06 -16.91 -13.39
C LEU A 402 -23.48 -15.50 -13.21
N PRO A 403 -23.70 -14.55 -14.13
CA PRO A 403 -23.19 -13.21 -13.99
C PRO A 403 -24.16 -12.35 -13.17
N PHE A 404 -23.67 -11.22 -12.64
CA PHE A 404 -24.48 -10.21 -11.94
C PHE A 404 -25.24 -10.76 -10.72
N LEU A 405 -24.54 -10.87 -9.61
CA LEU A 405 -25.07 -11.41 -8.36
C LEU A 405 -25.49 -10.30 -7.38
N ASN A 406 -25.55 -9.04 -7.83
CA ASN A 406 -25.88 -7.86 -7.04
C ASN A 406 -26.57 -6.78 -7.90
N GLY A 407 -27.28 -5.86 -7.24
CA GLY A 407 -27.90 -4.69 -7.86
C GLY A 407 -29.40 -4.84 -8.11
N GLU A 408 -30.12 -3.70 -8.09
CA GLU A 408 -31.53 -3.64 -8.46
C GLU A 408 -31.70 -3.47 -9.98
N HIS A 409 -32.45 -4.38 -10.60
CA HIS A 409 -32.68 -4.39 -12.03
C HIS A 409 -34.17 -4.56 -12.36
N HIS A 410 -34.59 -3.99 -13.49
CA HIS A 410 -35.94 -4.21 -14.01
C HIS A 410 -35.95 -5.40 -14.96
N ILE A 411 -36.70 -6.44 -14.63
CA ILE A 411 -36.82 -7.68 -15.41
C ILE A 411 -38.23 -7.78 -16.01
N PRO A 412 -38.37 -7.98 -17.34
CA PRO A 412 -39.65 -8.21 -17.98
C PRO A 412 -40.43 -9.36 -17.31
N GLY A 413 -41.68 -9.11 -16.91
CA GLY A 413 -42.52 -10.11 -16.24
C GLY A 413 -42.28 -10.28 -14.72
N HIS A 414 -41.23 -9.68 -14.16
CA HIS A 414 -40.91 -9.75 -12.71
C HIS A 414 -40.78 -8.39 -12.03
N GLY A 415 -40.77 -7.29 -12.78
CA GLY A 415 -40.69 -5.93 -12.23
C GLY A 415 -39.27 -5.61 -11.74
N ARG A 416 -39.15 -4.77 -10.70
CA ARG A 416 -37.84 -4.49 -10.07
C ARG A 416 -37.46 -5.63 -9.14
N VAL A 417 -36.30 -6.24 -9.40
CA VAL A 417 -35.74 -7.35 -8.63
C VAL A 417 -34.34 -6.95 -8.18
N ASP A 418 -34.04 -7.14 -6.89
CA ASP A 418 -32.68 -7.03 -6.36
C ASP A 418 -31.97 -8.38 -6.53
N LEU A 419 -31.02 -8.45 -7.47
CA LEU A 419 -30.22 -9.65 -7.74
C LEU A 419 -29.34 -10.03 -6.54
N GLY A 420 -29.11 -9.11 -5.59
CA GLY A 420 -28.44 -9.38 -4.33
C GLY A 420 -29.22 -10.32 -3.39
N THR A 421 -30.54 -10.46 -3.60
CA THR A 421 -31.42 -11.28 -2.73
C THR A 421 -31.66 -12.70 -3.26
N LEU A 422 -31.38 -12.94 -4.54
CA LEU A 422 -31.61 -14.22 -5.21
C LEU A 422 -30.55 -15.26 -4.82
N ASN A 423 -30.94 -16.53 -4.68
CA ASN A 423 -30.07 -17.65 -4.36
C ASN A 423 -29.65 -18.43 -5.64
N PRO A 424 -28.39 -18.36 -6.08
CA PRO A 424 -27.88 -19.08 -7.25
C PRO A 424 -28.00 -20.62 -7.16
N ALA A 425 -28.14 -21.18 -5.95
CA ALA A 425 -28.38 -22.60 -5.77
C ALA A 425 -29.83 -23.01 -6.06
N ASP A 426 -30.78 -22.07 -5.99
CA ASP A 426 -32.20 -22.32 -6.26
C ASP A 426 -32.50 -22.25 -7.78
N PRO A 427 -33.20 -23.23 -8.37
CA PRO A 427 -33.52 -23.24 -9.80
C PRO A 427 -34.37 -22.03 -10.26
N GLY A 428 -35.34 -21.60 -9.45
CA GLY A 428 -36.20 -20.47 -9.79
C GLY A 428 -35.42 -19.15 -9.82
N ASP A 429 -34.57 -18.94 -8.82
CA ASP A 429 -33.72 -17.75 -8.74
C ASP A 429 -32.66 -17.72 -9.87
N ARG A 430 -32.08 -18.86 -10.24
CA ARG A 430 -31.20 -18.95 -11.43
C ARG A 430 -31.94 -18.57 -12.70
N TRP A 431 -33.19 -18.99 -12.85
CA TRP A 431 -33.98 -18.66 -14.03
C TRP A 431 -34.21 -17.14 -14.16
N ILE A 432 -34.44 -16.46 -13.04
CA ILE A 432 -34.55 -14.99 -12.98
C ILE A 432 -33.22 -14.34 -13.41
N MET A 433 -32.09 -14.83 -12.91
CA MET A 433 -30.76 -14.33 -13.26
C MET A 433 -30.43 -14.51 -14.74
N LEU A 434 -30.71 -15.70 -15.30
CA LEU A 434 -30.48 -15.99 -16.71
C LEU A 434 -31.40 -15.16 -17.62
N ARG A 435 -32.66 -14.94 -17.22
CA ARG A 435 -33.59 -14.05 -17.96
C ARG A 435 -33.11 -12.61 -18.00
N PHE A 436 -32.46 -12.14 -16.94
CA PHE A 436 -31.87 -10.81 -16.93
C PHE A 436 -30.69 -10.69 -17.92
N GLU A 437 -29.83 -11.71 -18.00
CA GLU A 437 -28.73 -11.76 -18.97
C GLU A 437 -29.25 -11.87 -20.42
N HIS A 438 -30.39 -12.53 -20.61
CA HIS A 438 -30.97 -12.89 -21.90
C HIS A 438 -32.44 -12.40 -22.03
N PRO A 439 -32.70 -11.08 -22.04
CA PRO A 439 -34.06 -10.52 -21.90
C PRO A 439 -34.98 -10.81 -23.10
N ASP A 440 -34.41 -10.98 -24.29
CA ASP A 440 -35.15 -11.16 -25.55
C ASP A 440 -35.05 -12.58 -26.12
N ASP A 441 -34.36 -13.49 -25.43
CA ASP A 441 -34.13 -14.84 -25.93
C ASP A 441 -35.31 -15.80 -25.67
N ALA A 442 -35.47 -16.77 -26.56
CA ALA A 442 -36.49 -17.80 -26.46
C ALA A 442 -36.24 -18.73 -25.26
N ASP A 443 -37.30 -19.29 -24.68
CA ASP A 443 -37.20 -20.19 -23.52
C ASP A 443 -36.27 -21.39 -23.76
N GLU A 444 -36.21 -21.92 -24.99
CA GLU A 444 -35.27 -23.00 -25.36
C GLU A 444 -33.80 -22.58 -25.18
N HIS A 445 -33.48 -21.32 -25.48
CA HIS A 445 -32.14 -20.76 -25.32
C HIS A 445 -31.79 -20.63 -23.83
N LEU A 446 -32.72 -20.14 -23.01
CA LEU A 446 -32.54 -20.06 -21.56
C LEU A 446 -32.40 -21.44 -20.92
N MET A 447 -33.14 -22.45 -21.40
CA MET A 447 -32.96 -23.83 -20.94
C MET A 447 -31.55 -24.35 -21.25
N ALA A 448 -30.94 -23.96 -22.38
CA ALA A 448 -29.57 -24.35 -22.72
C ALA A 448 -28.56 -23.71 -21.76
N HIS A 449 -28.73 -22.42 -21.45
CA HIS A 449 -27.94 -21.73 -20.43
C HIS A 449 -28.12 -22.34 -19.04
N GLU A 450 -29.34 -22.70 -18.64
CA GLU A 450 -29.59 -23.34 -17.36
C GLU A 450 -28.90 -24.71 -17.26
N ARG A 451 -28.99 -25.55 -18.29
CA ARG A 451 -28.31 -26.86 -18.33
C ARG A 451 -26.80 -26.71 -18.16
N LEU A 452 -26.19 -25.74 -18.84
CA LEU A 452 -24.77 -25.46 -18.71
C LEU A 452 -24.44 -24.91 -17.32
N ALA A 453 -25.21 -23.95 -16.81
CA ALA A 453 -24.99 -23.34 -15.50
C ALA A 453 -25.05 -24.38 -14.38
N VAL A 454 -25.99 -25.33 -14.43
CA VAL A 454 -26.09 -26.44 -13.47
C VAL A 454 -24.85 -27.33 -13.52
N ARG A 455 -24.37 -27.69 -14.72
CA ARG A 455 -23.17 -28.53 -14.84
C ARG A 455 -21.91 -27.82 -14.37
N LEU A 456 -21.73 -26.54 -14.68
CA LEU A 456 -20.65 -25.71 -14.14
C LEU A 456 -20.77 -25.52 -12.62
N TRP A 457 -22.00 -25.42 -12.10
CA TRP A 457 -22.29 -25.30 -10.68
C TRP A 457 -21.90 -26.55 -9.86
N HIS A 458 -22.00 -27.73 -10.47
CA HIS A 458 -21.58 -28.99 -9.86
C HIS A 458 -20.16 -29.41 -10.26
N GLY A 459 -19.56 -28.77 -11.26
CA GLY A 459 -18.25 -29.15 -11.78
C GLY A 459 -18.24 -30.51 -12.51
N ASP A 460 -19.36 -30.90 -13.12
CA ASP A 460 -19.51 -32.21 -13.78
C ASP A 460 -19.86 -32.08 -15.29
N PRO A 461 -18.96 -32.46 -16.20
CA PRO A 461 -17.59 -32.95 -15.96
C PRO A 461 -16.61 -31.78 -15.64
N PRO A 462 -15.48 -32.05 -14.93
CA PRO A 462 -14.51 -31.01 -14.56
C PRO A 462 -13.90 -30.30 -15.78
N GLN A 463 -13.84 -31.00 -16.93
CA GLN A 463 -13.37 -30.46 -18.20
C GLN A 463 -14.16 -29.22 -18.67
N LEU A 464 -15.41 -29.03 -18.25
CA LEU A 464 -16.17 -27.82 -18.59
C LEU A 464 -15.49 -26.57 -18.06
N TRP A 465 -15.09 -26.59 -16.78
CA TRP A 465 -14.43 -25.45 -16.15
C TRP A 465 -12.99 -25.30 -16.64
N GLU A 466 -12.24 -26.40 -16.74
CA GLU A 466 -10.87 -26.37 -17.26
C GLU A 466 -10.80 -25.77 -18.68
N THR A 467 -11.77 -26.11 -19.54
CA THR A 467 -11.87 -25.54 -20.89
C THR A 467 -12.30 -24.07 -20.86
N ALA A 468 -13.25 -23.69 -20.01
CA ALA A 468 -13.64 -22.29 -19.84
C ALA A 468 -12.46 -21.41 -19.38
N GLN A 469 -11.71 -21.87 -18.38
CA GLN A 469 -10.54 -21.18 -17.85
C GLN A 469 -9.46 -21.01 -18.92
N ALA A 470 -9.17 -22.07 -19.68
CA ALA A 470 -8.21 -22.03 -20.77
C ALA A 470 -8.59 -21.03 -21.89
N LEU A 471 -9.88 -20.85 -22.16
CA LEU A 471 -10.37 -19.87 -23.13
C LEU A 471 -10.32 -18.44 -22.56
N LEU A 472 -10.67 -18.23 -21.29
CA LEU A 472 -10.50 -16.95 -20.60
C LEU A 472 -9.03 -16.48 -20.64
N ASP A 473 -8.10 -17.38 -20.34
CA ASP A 473 -6.66 -17.09 -20.37
C ASP A 473 -6.15 -16.70 -21.78
N ARG A 474 -6.89 -17.09 -22.82
CA ARG A 474 -6.62 -16.75 -24.23
C ARG A 474 -7.35 -15.48 -24.70
N GLY A 475 -8.12 -14.84 -23.83
CA GLY A 475 -8.83 -13.57 -24.11
C GLY A 475 -10.21 -13.74 -24.74
N PHE A 476 -10.80 -14.94 -24.69
CA PHE A 476 -12.20 -15.10 -25.08
C PHE A 476 -13.14 -14.44 -24.07
N GLU A 477 -14.20 -13.81 -24.56
CA GLU A 477 -15.24 -13.22 -23.71
C GLU A 477 -16.13 -14.31 -23.10
N ARG A 478 -16.58 -14.10 -21.84
CA ARG A 478 -17.41 -15.07 -21.11
C ARG A 478 -18.62 -15.53 -21.93
N HIS A 479 -19.33 -14.60 -22.54
CA HIS A 479 -20.52 -14.89 -23.34
C HIS A 479 -20.19 -15.84 -24.50
N GLU A 480 -19.10 -15.59 -25.23
CA GLU A 480 -18.65 -16.47 -26.32
C GLU A 480 -18.31 -17.88 -25.82
N ILE A 481 -17.62 -17.97 -24.67
CA ILE A 481 -17.27 -19.25 -24.06
C ILE A 481 -18.53 -20.04 -23.71
N LEU A 482 -19.55 -19.40 -23.12
CA LEU A 482 -20.81 -20.07 -22.78
C LEU A 482 -21.49 -20.66 -24.00
N HIS A 483 -21.59 -19.92 -25.11
CA HIS A 483 -22.20 -20.43 -26.35
C HIS A 483 -21.42 -21.62 -26.91
N ARG A 484 -20.09 -21.56 -26.92
CA ARG A 484 -19.25 -22.68 -27.37
C ARG A 484 -19.44 -23.93 -26.50
N LEU A 485 -19.54 -23.75 -25.17
CA LEU A 485 -19.81 -24.85 -24.26
C LEU A 485 -21.21 -25.41 -24.43
N ILE A 486 -22.23 -24.57 -24.63
CA ILE A 486 -23.61 -24.99 -24.95
C ILE A 486 -23.63 -25.84 -26.22
N GLU A 487 -22.98 -25.38 -27.29
CA GLU A 487 -22.93 -26.10 -28.57
C GLU A 487 -22.32 -27.51 -28.42
N VAL A 488 -21.25 -27.63 -27.63
CA VAL A 488 -20.63 -28.92 -27.30
C VAL A 488 -21.58 -29.78 -26.45
N LEU A 489 -22.25 -29.17 -25.47
CA LEU A 489 -23.18 -29.87 -24.58
C LEU A 489 -24.41 -30.40 -25.34
N GLU A 490 -24.96 -29.64 -26.28
CA GLU A 490 -26.12 -30.04 -27.06
C GLU A 490 -25.81 -31.20 -28.02
N ARG A 491 -24.59 -31.23 -28.59
CA ARG A 491 -24.19 -32.28 -29.53
C ARG A 491 -23.74 -33.57 -28.84
N HIS A 492 -23.14 -33.46 -27.66
CA HIS A 492 -22.42 -34.57 -27.02
C HIS A 492 -22.82 -34.83 -25.56
N GLY A 493 -23.81 -34.12 -25.02
CA GLY A 493 -24.18 -34.15 -23.60
C GLY A 493 -24.62 -35.52 -23.08
N ASP A 494 -25.10 -36.39 -23.96
CA ASP A 494 -25.57 -37.76 -23.68
C ASP A 494 -24.44 -38.82 -23.77
N ASP A 495 -23.26 -38.46 -24.29
CA ASP A 495 -22.09 -39.34 -24.39
C ASP A 495 -20.90 -38.74 -23.60
N PRO A 496 -20.63 -39.23 -22.38
CA PRO A 496 -19.56 -38.71 -21.54
C PRO A 496 -18.15 -38.80 -22.15
N GLN A 497 -17.88 -39.80 -22.99
CA GLN A 497 -16.56 -39.94 -23.64
C GLN A 497 -16.41 -38.94 -24.78
N ALA A 498 -17.44 -38.82 -25.63
CA ALA A 498 -17.45 -37.84 -26.70
C ALA A 498 -17.41 -36.41 -26.16
N LEU A 499 -18.16 -36.11 -25.09
CA LEU A 499 -18.16 -34.81 -24.44
C LEU A 499 -16.76 -34.40 -23.97
N ARG A 500 -16.05 -35.30 -23.26
CA ARG A 500 -14.68 -35.03 -22.79
C ARG A 500 -13.72 -34.77 -23.95
N ALA A 501 -13.75 -35.62 -24.98
CA ALA A 501 -12.90 -35.46 -26.15
C ALA A 501 -13.13 -34.12 -26.89
N GLN A 502 -14.37 -33.66 -26.96
CA GLN A 502 -14.71 -32.39 -27.61
C GLN A 502 -14.36 -31.18 -26.76
N LEU A 503 -14.53 -31.26 -25.43
CA LEU A 503 -14.07 -30.21 -24.51
C LEU A 503 -12.55 -30.06 -24.55
N ASP A 504 -11.82 -31.16 -24.64
CA ASP A 504 -10.36 -31.15 -24.82
C ASP A 504 -9.96 -30.52 -26.15
N THR A 505 -10.69 -30.82 -27.23
CA THR A 505 -10.45 -30.17 -28.54
C THR A 505 -10.69 -28.67 -28.45
N LEU A 506 -11.82 -28.26 -27.87
CA LEU A 506 -12.20 -26.86 -27.70
C LEU A 506 -11.18 -26.07 -26.88
N ARG A 507 -10.62 -26.67 -25.82
CA ARG A 507 -9.57 -26.09 -24.94
C ARG A 507 -8.34 -25.60 -25.71
N HIS A 508 -8.05 -26.22 -26.86
CA HIS A 508 -6.89 -25.91 -27.69
C HIS A 508 -7.23 -25.02 -28.89
N SER A 509 -8.42 -24.40 -28.90
CA SER A 509 -8.83 -23.50 -29.98
C SER A 509 -7.93 -22.26 -30.06
N PRO A 510 -7.62 -21.77 -31.28
CA PRO A 510 -6.85 -20.54 -31.46
C PRO A 510 -7.66 -19.33 -30.95
N PRO A 511 -6.99 -18.28 -30.42
CA PRO A 511 -7.67 -17.07 -29.95
C PRO A 511 -8.43 -16.36 -31.09
N PRO A 512 -9.46 -15.57 -30.77
CA PRO A 512 -10.10 -14.70 -31.77
C PRO A 512 -9.06 -13.70 -32.29
N MET A 513 -9.09 -13.40 -33.60
CA MET A 513 -8.18 -12.43 -34.22
C MET A 513 -8.47 -10.99 -33.81
#